data_AF-A0A2S2PHJ9-F1
#
_entry.id   AF-A0A2S2PHJ9-F1
#
_cell.length_a   1.000
_cell.length_b   1.000
_cell.length_c   1.000
_cell.angle_alpha   90.00
_cell.angle_beta   90.00
_cell.angle_gamma   90.00
#
_symmetry.space_group_name_H-M   'P 1'
#
loop_
_entity.id
_entity.type
_entity.pdbx_description
1 polymer ?
#
loop_
_entity_poly.entity_id
_entity_poly.type
_entity_poly.pdbx_seq_one_letter_code
_entity_poly.pdbx_strand_id
1 'polypeptide(L)'
;GIQGMINKIEANVEEVKKKRIAILSAPQADEKVKQELEDLKEDTKKTANTVCAKLEEIEQNIEAGDQLNKSSVDLRIRKIQHSTLSQTFVEVMSKYRKITENVLKLEFNGNYNVDDLST
;
A
#
# COMPACT_ATOMS: atom_id res chain seq x y z
N GLY A 1 4.60 2.02 12.95
CA GLY A 1 3.12 2.00 12.80
C GLY A 1 2.74 1.95 11.33
N ILE A 2 1.46 1.74 11.01
CA ILE A 2 0.96 1.60 9.62
C ILE A 2 1.38 2.78 8.75
N GLN A 3 1.27 4.02 9.25
CA GLN A 3 1.74 5.22 8.55
C GLN A 3 3.22 5.15 8.13
N GLY A 4 4.09 4.61 8.99
CA GLY A 4 5.51 4.45 8.65
C GLY A 4 5.74 3.43 7.54
N MET A 5 4.91 2.39 7.46
CA MET A 5 4.95 1.42 6.36
C MET A 5 4.43 2.04 5.05
N ILE A 6 3.37 2.86 5.12
CA ILE A 6 2.86 3.63 3.98
C ILE A 6 3.94 4.59 3.45
N ASN A 7 4.60 5.34 4.33
CA ASN A 7 5.70 6.24 3.95
C ASN A 7 6.89 5.48 3.32
N LYS A 8 7.18 4.26 3.81
CA LYS A 8 8.21 3.40 3.20
C LYS A 8 7.83 2.98 1.79
N ILE A 9 6.58 2.60 1.56
CA ILE A 9 6.06 2.28 0.21
C ILE A 9 6.21 3.50 -0.69
N GLU A 10 5.83 4.69 -0.23
CA GLU A 10 5.98 5.93 -0.99
C GLU A 10 7.44 6.24 -1.36
N ALA A 11 8.38 6.04 -0.43
CA ALA A 11 9.81 6.18 -0.72
C ALA A 11 10.28 5.18 -1.78
N ASN A 12 9.88 3.90 -1.66
CA ASN A 12 10.21 2.86 -2.63
C ASN A 12 9.63 3.18 -4.02
N VAL A 13 8.42 3.74 -4.09
CA VAL A 13 7.77 4.17 -5.34
C VAL A 13 8.61 5.23 -6.06
N GLU A 14 9.11 6.22 -5.35
CA GLU A 14 9.97 7.26 -5.92
C GLU A 14 11.32 6.70 -6.38
N GLU A 15 11.90 5.73 -5.66
CA GLU A 15 13.11 5.04 -6.10
C GLU A 15 12.88 4.20 -7.36
N VAL A 16 11.78 3.44 -7.42
CA VAL A 16 11.36 2.67 -8.61
C VAL A 16 11.26 3.58 -9.83
N LYS A 17 10.67 4.77 -9.67
CA LYS A 17 10.57 5.79 -10.73
C LYS A 17 11.95 6.26 -11.19
N LYS A 18 12.85 6.60 -10.28
CA LYS A 18 14.22 7.04 -10.61
C LYS A 18 14.99 5.96 -11.35
N LYS A 19 14.94 4.72 -10.87
CA LYS A 19 15.63 3.58 -11.51
C LYS A 19 15.03 3.26 -12.89
N ARG A 20 13.71 3.35 -13.07
CA ARG A 20 13.08 3.23 -14.40
C ARG A 20 13.59 4.28 -15.37
N ILE A 21 13.69 5.55 -14.95
CA ILE A 21 14.23 6.63 -15.80
C ILE A 21 15.70 6.33 -16.15
N ALA A 22 16.51 5.90 -15.19
CA ALA A 22 17.92 5.55 -15.43
C ALA A 22 18.07 4.42 -16.45
N ILE A 23 17.24 3.36 -16.36
CA ILE A 23 17.23 2.26 -17.33
C ILE A 23 16.81 2.75 -18.73
N LEU A 24 15.80 3.63 -18.83
CA LEU A 24 15.37 4.20 -20.11
C LEU A 24 16.45 5.09 -20.75
N SER A 25 17.24 5.79 -19.94
CA SER A 25 18.35 6.64 -20.40
C SER A 25 19.60 5.83 -20.78
N ALA A 26 19.80 4.64 -20.22
CA ALA A 26 20.96 3.78 -20.48
C ALA A 26 20.58 2.28 -20.54
N PRO A 27 19.89 1.82 -21.61
CA PRO A 27 19.28 0.49 -21.69
C PRO A 27 20.26 -0.69 -21.69
N GLN A 28 21.54 -0.44 -21.93
CA GLN A 28 22.58 -1.46 -22.11
C GLN A 28 23.41 -1.74 -20.84
N ALA A 29 23.37 -0.88 -19.82
CA ALA A 29 24.54 -0.72 -18.95
C ALA A 29 24.43 -1.26 -17.52
N ASP A 30 23.26 -1.66 -17.01
CA ASP A 30 23.19 -1.87 -15.55
C ASP A 30 22.23 -2.97 -15.11
N GLU A 31 22.70 -4.22 -15.23
CA GLU A 31 22.05 -5.40 -14.66
C GLU A 31 21.84 -5.25 -13.14
N LYS A 32 22.74 -4.52 -12.47
CA LYS A 32 22.61 -4.18 -11.05
C LYS A 32 21.39 -3.28 -10.79
N VAL A 33 21.14 -2.27 -11.64
CA VAL A 33 19.96 -1.38 -11.49
C VAL A 33 18.66 -2.13 -11.77
N LYS A 34 18.67 -3.14 -12.65
CA LYS A 34 17.51 -4.02 -12.84
C LYS A 34 17.26 -4.91 -11.63
N GLN A 35 18.29 -5.53 -11.05
CA GLN A 35 18.14 -6.32 -9.84
C GLN A 35 17.61 -5.47 -8.68
N GLU A 36 18.19 -4.28 -8.46
CA GLU A 36 17.72 -3.34 -7.44
C GLU A 36 16.27 -2.89 -7.69
N LEU A 37 15.83 -2.78 -8.95
CA LEU A 37 14.45 -2.48 -9.29
C LEU A 37 13.50 -3.64 -8.93
N GLU A 38 13.88 -4.88 -9.19
CA GLU A 38 13.09 -6.06 -8.81
C GLU A 38 13.03 -6.22 -7.27
N ASP A 39 14.16 -6.03 -6.58
CA ASP A 39 14.22 -6.08 -5.12
C ASP A 39 13.31 -5.01 -4.49
N LEU A 40 13.30 -3.78 -5.04
CA LEU A 40 12.40 -2.71 -4.60
C LEU A 40 10.92 -3.05 -4.84
N LYS A 41 10.59 -3.69 -5.96
CA LYS A 41 9.21 -4.14 -6.23
C LYS A 41 8.78 -5.22 -5.24
N GLU A 42 9.67 -6.16 -4.92
CA GLU A 42 9.38 -7.24 -3.96
C GLU A 42 9.22 -6.68 -2.53
N ASP A 43 10.11 -5.79 -2.09
CA ASP A 43 10.01 -5.13 -0.79
C ASP A 43 8.74 -4.27 -0.69
N THR A 44 8.38 -3.57 -1.78
CA THR A 44 7.13 -2.81 -1.88
C THR A 44 5.92 -3.73 -1.74
N LYS A 45 5.90 -4.87 -2.44
CA LYS A 45 4.82 -5.86 -2.35
C LYS A 45 4.69 -6.44 -0.94
N LYS A 46 5.81 -6.83 -0.30
CA LYS A 46 5.82 -7.36 1.07
C LYS A 46 5.31 -6.34 2.07
N THR A 47 5.77 -5.09 1.95
CA THR A 47 5.35 -4.00 2.84
C THR A 47 3.86 -3.69 2.64
N ALA A 48 3.37 -3.66 1.39
CA ALA A 48 1.96 -3.46 1.08
C ALA A 48 1.07 -4.57 1.66
N ASN A 49 1.46 -5.84 1.51
CA ASN A 49 0.72 -6.97 2.11
C ASN A 49 0.66 -6.87 3.64
N THR A 50 1.74 -6.40 4.27
CA THR A 50 1.77 -6.18 5.73
C THR A 50 0.82 -5.05 6.13
N VAL A 51 0.74 -3.98 5.34
CA VAL A 51 -0.23 -2.89 5.56
C VAL A 51 -1.66 -3.41 5.40
N CYS A 52 -1.96 -4.18 4.35
CA CYS A 52 -3.28 -4.79 4.15
C CYS A 52 -3.69 -5.65 5.36
N ALA A 53 -2.84 -6.60 5.78
CA ALA A 53 -3.14 -7.47 6.93
C ALA A 53 -3.39 -6.68 8.22
N LYS A 54 -2.67 -5.57 8.43
CA LYS A 54 -2.87 -4.70 9.60
C LYS A 54 -4.15 -3.86 9.50
N LEU A 55 -4.55 -3.44 8.30
CA LEU A 55 -5.83 -2.77 8.08
C LEU A 55 -7.00 -3.73 8.28
N GLU A 56 -6.88 -4.98 7.83
CA GLU A 56 -7.85 -6.07 8.10
C GLU A 56 -7.98 -6.36 9.60
N GLU A 57 -6.86 -6.44 10.32
CA GLU A 57 -6.86 -6.63 11.78
C GLU A 57 -7.58 -5.48 12.49
N ILE A 58 -7.39 -4.23 12.04
CA ILE A 58 -8.11 -3.08 12.60
C ILE A 58 -9.62 -3.17 12.30
N GLU A 59 -10.00 -3.54 11.08
CA GLU A 59 -11.40 -3.71 10.68
C GLU A 59 -12.10 -4.77 11.55
N GLN A 60 -11.49 -5.95 11.68
CA GLN A 60 -12.02 -7.03 12.53
C GLN A 60 -12.18 -6.61 14.00
N ASN A 61 -11.22 -5.84 14.52
CA ASN A 61 -11.31 -5.29 15.88
C ASN A 61 -12.42 -4.23 16.02
N ILE A 62 -12.71 -3.47 14.97
CA ILE A 62 -13.83 -2.52 14.93
C ILE A 62 -15.16 -3.29 14.93
N GLU A 63 -15.32 -4.30 14.07
CA GLU A 63 -16.52 -5.14 13.97
C GLU A 63 -16.81 -5.88 15.28
N ALA A 64 -15.80 -6.49 15.90
CA ALA A 64 -15.94 -7.15 17.20
C ALA A 64 -16.33 -6.17 18.32
N GLY A 65 -15.85 -4.92 18.25
CA GLY A 65 -16.24 -3.85 19.18
C GLY A 65 -17.69 -3.37 19.00
N ASP A 66 -18.18 -3.37 17.76
CA ASP A 66 -19.55 -3.02 17.36
C ASP A 66 -20.56 -4.05 17.93
N GLN A 67 -20.22 -5.35 17.84
CA GLN A 67 -21.03 -6.46 18.39
C GLN A 67 -21.21 -6.41 19.91
N LEU A 68 -20.26 -5.80 20.63
CA LEU A 68 -20.31 -5.67 22.09
C LEU A 68 -21.11 -4.44 22.57
N ASN A 69 -21.77 -3.70 21.66
CA ASN A 69 -22.57 -2.49 21.98
C ASN A 69 -21.84 -1.49 22.88
N LYS A 70 -20.51 -1.42 22.78
CA LYS A 70 -19.70 -0.40 23.44
C LYS A 70 -19.92 0.92 22.68
N SER A 71 -21.00 1.62 23.01
CA SER A 71 -21.15 3.03 22.65
C SER A 71 -19.94 3.76 23.20
N SER A 72 -19.05 4.20 22.32
CA SER A 72 -17.94 5.05 22.73
C SER A 72 -17.39 5.79 21.54
N VAL A 73 -17.13 7.07 21.75
CA VAL A 73 -16.29 7.94 20.92
C VAL A 73 -15.02 7.22 20.43
N ASP A 74 -14.46 6.28 21.21
CA ASP A 74 -13.33 5.43 20.82
C ASP A 74 -13.60 4.60 19.55
N LEU A 75 -14.80 4.04 19.39
CA LEU A 75 -15.16 3.26 18.20
C LEU A 75 -15.21 4.16 16.96
N ARG A 76 -15.72 5.39 17.11
CA ARG A 76 -15.76 6.40 16.03
C ARG A 76 -14.35 6.89 15.68
N ILE A 77 -13.50 7.12 16.67
CA ILE A 77 -12.09 7.48 16.46
C ILE A 77 -11.37 6.37 15.70
N ARG A 78 -11.55 5.10 16.08
CA ARG A 78 -10.95 3.96 15.37
C ARG A 78 -11.44 3.84 13.93
N LYS A 79 -12.75 3.99 13.68
CA LYS A 79 -13.32 4.03 12.31
C LYS A 79 -12.71 5.16 11.46
N ILE A 80 -12.56 6.37 12.02
CA ILE A 80 -11.95 7.51 11.33
C ILE A 80 -10.45 7.27 11.04
N GLN A 81 -9.71 6.73 12.02
CA GLN A 81 -8.29 6.42 11.85
C GLN A 81 -8.06 5.35 10.78
N HIS A 82 -8.85 4.27 10.80
CA HIS A 82 -8.83 3.24 9.78
C HIS A 82 -9.13 3.81 8.39
N SER A 83 -10.22 4.57 8.24
CA SER A 83 -10.59 5.20 6.97
C SER A 83 -9.46 6.11 6.43
N THR A 84 -8.86 6.94 7.28
CA THR A 84 -7.74 7.82 6.91
C THR A 84 -6.52 7.03 6.42
N LEU A 85 -6.15 5.97 7.15
CA LEU A 85 -5.01 5.12 6.80
C LEU A 85 -5.26 4.35 5.50
N SER A 86 -6.47 3.81 5.32
CA SER A 86 -6.90 3.10 4.12
C SER A 86 -6.89 4.01 2.90
N GLN A 87 -7.42 5.24 3.01
CA GLN A 87 -7.40 6.23 1.93
C GLN A 87 -5.96 6.58 1.52
N THR A 88 -5.10 6.86 2.50
CA THR A 88 -3.69 7.21 2.23
C THR A 88 -2.95 6.05 1.58
N PHE A 89 -3.18 4.82 2.05
CA PHE A 89 -2.61 3.61 1.46
C PHE A 89 -3.07 3.43 0.00
N VAL A 90 -4.37 3.56 -0.28
CA VAL A 90 -4.90 3.45 -1.65
C VAL A 90 -4.32 4.52 -2.57
N GLU A 91 -4.13 5.75 -2.09
CA GLU A 91 -3.51 6.82 -2.87
C GLU A 91 -2.07 6.46 -3.26
N VAL A 92 -1.25 6.04 -2.30
CA VAL A 92 0.14 5.63 -2.52
C VAL A 92 0.22 4.43 -3.47
N MET A 93 -0.65 3.43 -3.29
CA MET A 93 -0.68 2.26 -4.17
C MET A 93 -1.17 2.60 -5.59
N SER A 94 -2.03 3.60 -5.74
CA SER A 94 -2.46 4.08 -7.05
C SER A 94 -1.35 4.86 -7.76
N LYS A 95 -0.54 5.64 -7.03
CA LYS A 95 0.70 6.24 -7.56
C LYS A 95 1.69 5.15 -8.01
N TYR A 96 1.88 4.11 -7.17
CA TYR A 96 2.71 2.96 -7.52
C TYR A 96 2.26 2.25 -8.79
N ARG A 97 0.95 1.99 -8.92
CA ARG A 97 0.34 1.37 -10.09
C ARG A 97 0.65 2.17 -11.37
N LYS A 98 0.42 3.49 -11.36
CA LYS A 98 0.72 4.37 -12.50
C LYS A 98 2.20 4.35 -12.92
N ILE A 99 3.12 4.29 -11.96
CA ILE A 99 4.57 4.22 -12.25
C ILE A 99 4.95 2.86 -12.80
N THR A 100 4.28 1.80 -12.35
CA THR A 100 4.61 0.41 -12.67
C THR A 100 3.83 -0.13 -13.87
N GLU A 101 2.82 0.57 -14.39
CA GLU A 101 1.96 0.21 -15.54
C GLU A 101 2.74 0.15 -16.87
N ASN A 102 3.62 -0.84 -16.93
CA ASN A 102 3.75 -1.81 -18.00
C ASN A 102 3.73 -3.17 -17.28
N VAL A 103 2.53 -3.76 -17.24
CA VAL A 103 2.24 -5.19 -16.99
C VAL A 103 2.75 -5.81 -15.68
N LEU A 104 2.09 -5.55 -14.56
CA LEU A 104 1.87 -6.57 -13.52
C LEU A 104 0.56 -6.26 -12.79
N LYS A 105 -0.48 -7.05 -13.06
CA LYS A 105 -1.69 -7.09 -12.23
C LYS A 105 -1.26 -7.58 -10.85
N LEU A 106 -1.08 -6.67 -9.90
CA LEU A 106 -0.91 -7.02 -8.50
C LEU A 106 -2.28 -7.39 -7.98
N GLU A 107 -2.61 -8.69 -8.07
CA GLU A 107 -3.73 -9.26 -7.33
C GLU A 107 -3.33 -9.28 -5.85
N PHE A 108 -3.91 -8.35 -5.09
CA PHE A 108 -3.78 -8.33 -3.64
C PHE A 108 -4.77 -9.36 -3.09
N ASN A 109 -4.29 -10.32 -2.30
CA ASN A 109 -5.11 -11.37 -1.67
C ASN A 109 -5.96 -10.85 -0.49
N GLY A 110 -6.27 -9.55 -0.45
CA GLY A 110 -7.10 -8.93 0.57
C GLY A 110 -8.32 -8.30 -0.07
N ASN A 111 -9.46 -8.36 0.62
CA ASN A 111 -10.78 -7.96 0.13
C ASN A 111 -10.94 -6.44 -0.11
N TYR A 112 -9.84 -5.69 -0.27
CA TYR A 112 -9.85 -4.25 -0.53
C TYR A 112 -10.07 -3.99 -2.01
N ASN A 113 -11.34 -4.05 -2.40
CA ASN A 113 -11.80 -3.59 -3.70
C ASN A 113 -11.76 -2.06 -3.73
N VAL A 114 -11.10 -1.49 -4.74
CA VAL A 114 -10.94 -0.03 -4.91
C VAL A 114 -12.31 0.66 -5.05
N ASP A 115 -13.31 -0.09 -5.48
CA ASP A 115 -14.68 0.39 -5.70
C ASP A 115 -15.54 0.43 -4.43
N ASP A 116 -15.12 -0.21 -3.33
CA ASP A 116 -15.93 -0.32 -2.09
C ASP A 116 -15.68 0.82 -1.09
N LEU A 117 -14.75 1.73 -1.41
CA LEU A 117 -14.38 2.88 -0.57
C LEU A 117 -15.04 4.21 -1.01
N SER A 118 -15.96 4.14 -1.98
CA SER A 118 -16.78 5.27 -2.41
C SER A 118 -18.20 5.11 -1.89
N THR A 119 -18.43 5.47 -0.62
CA THR A 119 -19.76 5.92 -0.17
C THR A 119 -19.62 7.16 0.70
#